data_AF-A0A8I5ZMI4-F1
#
_entry.id   AF-A0A8I5ZMI4-F1
#
_cell.length_a   1.000
_cell.length_b   1.000
_cell.length_c   1.000
_cell.angle_alpha   90.00
_cell.angle_beta   90.00
_cell.angle_gamma   90.00
#
_symmetry.space_group_name_H-M   'P 1'
#
loop_
_entity.id
_entity.type
_entity.pdbx_description
1 polymer ?
#
loop_
_entity_poly.entity_id
_entity_poly.type
_entity_poly.pdbx_seq_one_letter_code
_entity_poly.pdbx_strand_id
1 'polypeptide(L)' 'RGGRDKQKNGFAFVETSALDWTNVEAAFQTIPTEIYRIVSQKQMSDRRENDMSPSNNVLPIHIPPTTEKKPKFQCCQNI' A
#
# COMPACT_ATOMS: atom_id res chain seq x y z
N ARG A 1 -2.43 -12.67 -35.75
CA ARG A 1 -1.84 -11.34 -36.07
C ARG A 1 -2.37 -10.18 -35.20
N GLY A 2 -3.34 -10.37 -34.29
CA GLY A 2 -3.99 -9.27 -33.55
C GLY A 2 -3.44 -8.92 -32.15
N GLY A 3 -2.48 -9.68 -31.60
CA GLY A 3 -2.01 -9.47 -30.22
C GLY A 3 -1.02 -8.30 -30.01
N ARG A 4 -0.40 -7.77 -31.07
CA ARG A 4 0.65 -6.75 -30.92
C ARG A 4 0.14 -5.32 -30.76
N ASP A 5 -1.00 -4.99 -31.37
CA ASP A 5 -1.52 -3.61 -31.32
C ASP A 5 -2.17 -3.30 -29.97
N LYS A 6 -2.77 -4.29 -29.29
CA LYS A 6 -3.38 -4.11 -27.96
C LYS A 6 -2.34 -3.81 -26.88
N GLN A 7 -1.15 -4.42 -26.96
CA GLN A 7 -0.06 -4.18 -26.01
C GLN A 7 0.49 -2.75 -26.09
N LYS A 8 0.49 -2.13 -27.27
CA LYS A 8 0.94 -0.74 -27.46
C LYS A 8 0.08 0.27 -26.70
N ASN A 9 -1.20 -0.04 -26.49
CA ASN A 9 -2.14 0.80 -25.77
C ASN A 9 -2.18 0.52 -24.26
N GLY A 10 -1.29 -0.33 -23.74
CA GLY A 10 -1.28 -0.69 -22.32
C GLY A 10 -2.44 -1.59 -21.90
N PHE A 11 -3.14 -2.23 -22.84
CA PHE A 11 -4.20 -3.18 -22.53
C PHE A 11 -3.62 -4.59 -22.37
N ALA A 12 -4.07 -5.28 -21.32
CA ALA A 12 -3.91 -6.72 -21.22
C ALA A 12 -4.75 -7.42 -22.31
N PHE A 13 -4.25 -8.55 -22.82
CA PHE A 13 -4.93 -9.33 -23.84
C PHE A 13 -4.96 -10.80 -23.46
N VAL A 14 -6.13 -11.41 -23.62
CA VAL A 14 -6.35 -12.84 -23.43
C VAL A 14 -7.13 -13.36 -24.65
N GLU A 15 -6.64 -14.44 -25.26
CA GLU A 15 -7.34 -15.15 -26.32
C GLU A 15 -8.26 -16.18 -25.65
N THR A 16 -9.56 -16.06 -25.88
CA THR A 16 -10.57 -16.99 -25.35
C THR A 16 -11.33 -17.64 -26.49
N SER A 17 -11.80 -18.86 -26.26
CA SER A 17 -12.78 -19.49 -27.12
C SER A 17 -13.96 -19.91 -26.27
N ALA A 18 -15.11 -19.30 -26.53
CA ALA A 18 -16.37 -19.63 -25.88
C ALA A 18 -16.90 -21.00 -26.31
N LEU A 19 -16.45 -21.51 -27.47
CA LEU A 19 -16.89 -22.79 -28.03
C LEU A 19 -16.39 -23.98 -27.22
N ASP A 20 -15.15 -23.92 -26.74
CA ASP A 20 -14.46 -25.01 -26.05
C ASP A 20 -14.06 -24.63 -24.61
N TRP A 21 -14.55 -23.50 -24.09
CA TRP A 21 -14.22 -22.95 -22.76
C TRP A 21 -12.73 -22.59 -22.58
N THR A 22 -11.94 -22.52 -23.65
CA THR A 22 -10.51 -22.19 -23.54
C THR A 22 -10.33 -20.77 -23.01
N ASN A 23 -9.59 -20.65 -21.91
CA ASN A 23 -9.24 -19.41 -21.20
C ASN A 23 -10.41 -18.55 -20.69
N VAL A 24 -11.66 -19.03 -20.76
CA VAL A 24 -12.82 -18.26 -20.30
C VAL A 24 -12.73 -17.98 -18.80
N GLU A 25 -12.54 -19.02 -17.99
CA GLU A 25 -12.37 -18.90 -16.53
C GLU A 25 -11.17 -18.01 -16.16
N ALA A 26 -10.04 -18.22 -16.83
CA ALA A 26 -8.83 -17.44 -16.59
C ALA A 26 -9.03 -15.94 -16.91
N ALA A 27 -9.78 -15.61 -17.97
CA ALA A 27 -10.11 -14.24 -18.32
C ALA A 27 -10.99 -13.57 -17.23
N PHE A 28 -12.00 -14.29 -16.73
CA PHE A 28 -12.88 -13.79 -15.66
C PHE A 28 -12.16 -13.59 -14.32
N GLN A 29 -11.10 -14.34 -14.04
CA GLN A 29 -10.27 -14.13 -12.84
C GLN A 29 -9.23 -13.02 -13.03
N THR A 30 -8.58 -12.96 -14.19
CA THR A 30 -7.47 -12.02 -14.46
C THR A 30 -7.94 -10.55 -14.42
N ILE A 31 -9.11 -10.26 -15.01
CA ILE A 31 -9.64 -8.89 -15.11
C ILE A 31 -9.86 -8.24 -13.72
N PRO A 32 -10.65 -8.81 -12.79
CA PRO A 32 -10.86 -8.22 -11.48
C PRO A 32 -9.59 -8.18 -10.63
N THR A 33 -8.70 -9.18 -10.74
CA THR A 33 -7.41 -9.18 -10.03
C THR A 33 -6.53 -8.02 -10.49
N GLU A 34 -6.46 -7.76 -11.80
CA GLU A 34 -5.66 -6.66 -12.33
C GLU A 34 -6.23 -5.29 -11.96
N ILE A 35 -7.56 -5.14 -11.98
CA ILE A 35 -8.24 -3.94 -11.46
C ILE A 35 -7.89 -3.72 -9.99
N TYR A 36 -7.99 -4.76 -9.16
CA TYR A 36 -7.64 -4.67 -7.74
C TYR A 36 -6.18 -4.28 -7.52
N ARG A 37 -5.24 -4.86 -8.29
CA ARG A 37 -3.81 -4.53 -8.25
C ARG A 37 -3.58 -3.05 -8.56
N ILE A 38 -4.19 -2.55 -9.65
CA ILE A 38 -4.05 -1.14 -10.07
C ILE A 38 -4.64 -0.20 -9.02
N VAL A 39 -5.83 -0.48 -8.51
CA VAL A 39 -6.49 0.37 -7.50
C VAL A 39 -5.68 0.39 -6.20
N SER A 40 -5.22 -0.77 -5.73
CA SER A 40 -4.43 -0.89 -4.51
C SER A 40 -3.10 -0.15 -4.61
N GLN A 41 -2.40 -0.25 -5.76
CA GLN A 41 -1.16 0.48 -6.01
C GLN A 41 -1.38 1.99 -6.05
N LYS A 42 -2.44 2.46 -6.73
CA LYS A 42 -2.78 3.89 -6.79
C LYS A 42 -3.08 4.47 -5.41
N GLN A 43 -3.82 3.75 -4.55
CA GLN A 43 -4.08 4.19 -3.18
C GLN A 43 -2.80 4.30 -2.35
N MET A 44 -1.82 3.41 -2.56
CA MET A 44 -0.52 3.48 -1.88
C MET A 44 0.33 4.65 -2.40
N SER A 45 0.30 4.95 -3.70
CA SER A 45 1.00 6.08 -4.31
C SER A 45 0.41 7.42 -3.89
N ASP A 46 -0.91 7.55 -3.93
CA ASP A 46 -1.63 8.77 -3.51
C ASP A 46 -1.39 9.06 -2.02
N ARG A 47 -1.32 8.01 -1.19
CA ARG A 47 -0.89 8.15 0.21
C ARG A 47 0.53 8.72 0.30
N ARG A 48 1.49 8.33 -0.53
CA ARG A 48 2.87 8.86 -0.48
C ARG A 48 2.98 10.31 -0.95
N GLU A 49 2.10 10.74 -1.86
CA GLU A 49 2.07 12.12 -2.34
C GLU A 49 1.32 13.04 -1.35
N ASN A 50 0.33 12.51 -0.63
CA ASN A 50 -0.35 13.17 0.48
C ASN A 50 0.34 12.97 1.85
N ASP A 51 1.32 12.08 1.96
CA ASP A 51 2.21 11.99 3.12
C ASP A 51 3.22 13.14 3.02
N MET A 52 2.72 14.35 3.24
CA MET A 52 3.45 15.37 3.98
C MET A 52 3.74 14.81 5.38
N SER A 53 4.52 13.74 5.43
CA SER A 53 5.13 13.27 6.66
C SER A 53 5.93 14.47 7.17
N PRO A 54 5.77 14.87 8.45
CA PRO A 54 6.53 15.96 9.03
C PRO A 54 8.00 15.55 9.24
N SER A 55 8.65 14.99 8.20
CA SER A 55 10.03 14.56 8.21
C SER A 55 10.99 15.74 7.98
N ASN A 56 10.53 16.89 7.50
CA ASN A 56 11.39 18.06 7.23
C ASN A 56 11.54 19.01 8.43
N ASN A 57 10.89 18.73 9.57
CA ASN A 57 10.94 19.56 10.77
C ASN A 57 10.89 18.73 12.07
N VAL A 58 11.56 17.57 12.06
CA VAL A 58 11.81 16.80 13.28
C VAL A 58 12.90 17.50 14.09
N LEU A 59 12.52 18.32 15.06
CA LEU A 59 13.44 18.81 16.08
C LEU A 59 13.60 17.74 17.17
N PRO A 60 14.83 17.44 17.63
CA PRO A 60 15.04 16.53 18.75
C PRO A 60 14.34 17.07 20.00
N ILE A 61 13.46 16.25 20.60
CA ILE A 61 12.90 16.56 21.92
C ILE A 61 14.00 16.33 22.95
N HIS A 62 14.63 17.41 23.42
CA HIS A 62 15.52 17.35 24.57
C HIS A 62 14.69 17.36 25.85
N ILE A 63 14.70 16.25 26.58
CA ILE A 63 14.07 16.14 27.90
C ILE A 63 15.18 16.41 28.93
N PRO A 64 15.27 17.62 29.52
CA PRO A 64 16.25 17.87 30.56
C PRO A 64 15.94 17.00 31.78
N PRO A 65 16.97 16.50 32.50
CA PRO A 65 16.76 15.69 33.69
C PRO A 65 16.00 16.50 34.74
N THR A 66 14.89 15.96 35.23
CA THR A 66 14.10 16.54 36.33
C THR A 66 14.89 16.45 37.63
N THR A 67 15.84 17.35 37.85
CA THR A 67 16.45 17.55 39.17
C THR A 67 15.58 18.48 39.99
N GLU A 68 14.36 18.03 40.33
CA GLU A 68 13.64 18.58 41.47
C GLU A 68 13.94 17.71 42.69
N LYS A 69 14.54 18.34 43.71
CA LYS A 69 14.66 17.82 45.06
C LYS A 69 13.25 17.58 45.63
N LYS A 70 12.61 16.47 45.27
CA LYS A 70 11.34 16.01 45.83
C LYS A 70 11.42 14.52 46.14
N PRO A 71 10.88 14.10 47.28
CA PRO A 71 11.13 12.78 47.87
C PRO A 71 10.69 11.68 46.91
N LYS A 72 11.54 10.64 46.80
CA LYS A 72 11.29 9.43 46.02
C LYS A 72 9.98 8.79 46.49
N PHE A 73 8.89 8.99 45.75
CA PHE A 73 7.69 8.18 45.91
C PHE A 73 7.95 6.83 45.25
N GLN A 74 8.06 5.80 46.09
CA GLN A 74 8.19 4.40 45.70
C GLN A 74 6.84 3.93 45.14
N CYS A 75 6.72 3.88 43.81
CA CYS A 75 5.57 3.27 43.12
C CYS A 75 6.01 1.91 42.56
N CYS A 76 5.13 0.92 42.68
CA CYS A 76 5.30 -0.49 42.30
C CYS A 76 6.10 -1.37 43.28
N GLN A 77 5.54 -1.59 44.47
CA GLN A 77 5.77 -2.81 45.26
C GLN A 77 4.41 -3.36 45.72
N ASN A 78 4.22 -4.66 45.47
CA ASN A 78 3.13 -5.57 45.88
C ASN A 78 1.91 -5.68 44.95
N ILE A 79 1.95 -6.66 44.03
CA ILE A 79 1.14 -7.89 44.16
C ILE A 79 2.01 -9.09 43.79
#